data_AF-A0A9D1MF63-F1
#
_entry.id   AF-A0A9D1MF63-F1
#
_cell.length_a   1.000
_cell.length_b   1.000
_cell.length_c   1.000
_cell.angle_alpha   90.00
_cell.angle_beta   90.00
_cell.angle_gamma   90.00
#
_symmetry.space_group_name_H-M   'P 1'
#
loop_
_entity.id
_entity.type
_entity.pdbx_description
1 polymer ?
#
loop_
_entity_poly.entity_id
_entity_poly.type
_entity_poly.pdbx_seq_one_letter_code
_entity_poly.pdbx_strand_id
1 'polypeptide(L)'
;MKSESKKIVGFYHYGVILTYLSVIAAIVGMCFSVGGNKPAHPGIGVICLLISGFCDAFDGAVAKTRKNRTKEDKMFGERIDSLSDLIAFGVAPAMIGFGMRLNRWYFFPVYAVFVLCALIRLAYFDVTEEIRTSDENCGKRLYYEGLPVTNVAFVLPIFYLIATMFAPRTLGYNAVMLAGYLALSAAFIIRFRMPKLGVRGLIIAMIILGIILGSLLFIRQVVL
;
A
#
# COMPACT_ATOMS: atom_id res chain seq x y z
N MET A 1 -1.88 -14.72 -38.04
CA MET A 1 -0.78 -14.94 -37.07
C MET A 1 -1.27 -15.95 -36.06
N LYS A 2 -0.54 -17.06 -35.85
CA LYS A 2 -1.00 -18.28 -35.15
C LYS A 2 -1.51 -17.95 -33.74
N SER A 3 -2.79 -18.24 -33.51
CA SER A 3 -3.43 -18.30 -32.19
C SER A 3 -2.82 -19.49 -31.43
N GLU A 4 -1.70 -19.27 -30.74
CA GLU A 4 -1.29 -20.21 -29.70
C GLU A 4 -2.30 -20.13 -28.55
N SER A 5 -2.98 -21.25 -28.32
CA SER A 5 -3.91 -21.46 -27.22
C SER A 5 -3.16 -21.30 -25.90
N LYS A 6 -3.08 -20.08 -25.38
CA LYS A 6 -2.81 -19.86 -23.96
C LYS A 6 -4.01 -20.43 -23.20
N LYS A 7 -3.86 -21.63 -22.66
CA LYS A 7 -4.87 -22.29 -21.79
C LYS A 7 -5.21 -21.49 -20.51
N ILE A 8 -4.46 -20.43 -20.22
CA ILE A 8 -4.59 -19.61 -19.02
C ILE A 8 -4.64 -18.13 -19.44
N VAL A 9 -5.63 -17.40 -18.97
CA VAL A 9 -5.79 -15.97 -19.22
C VAL A 9 -4.76 -15.20 -18.40
N GLY A 10 -3.96 -14.35 -19.05
CA GLY A 10 -3.05 -13.42 -18.39
C GLY A 10 -1.59 -13.53 -18.81
N PHE A 11 -0.78 -12.64 -18.22
CA PHE A 11 0.67 -12.62 -18.37
C PHE A 11 1.33 -12.95 -17.04
N TYR A 12 2.29 -13.87 -17.06
CA TYR A 12 2.94 -14.40 -15.86
C TYR A 12 4.44 -14.19 -15.98
N HIS A 13 4.87 -12.95 -15.76
CA HIS A 13 6.29 -12.60 -15.68
C HIS A 13 6.67 -12.34 -14.23
N TYR A 14 7.96 -12.39 -13.91
CA TYR A 14 8.46 -12.27 -12.54
C TYR A 14 7.97 -11.03 -11.79
N GLY A 15 7.76 -9.89 -12.48
CA GLY A 15 7.18 -8.69 -11.86
C GLY A 15 5.72 -8.91 -11.44
N VAL A 16 4.88 -9.34 -12.37
CA VAL A 16 3.46 -9.64 -12.13
C VAL A 16 3.26 -10.69 -11.03
N ILE A 17 4.14 -11.70 -10.96
CA ILE A 17 4.10 -12.70 -9.89
C ILE A 17 4.36 -12.05 -8.51
N LEU A 18 5.24 -11.06 -8.46
CA LEU A 18 5.54 -10.32 -7.24
C LEU A 18 4.36 -9.42 -6.82
N THR A 19 3.66 -8.82 -7.80
CA THR A 19 2.38 -8.13 -7.58
C THR A 19 1.33 -9.08 -7.00
N TYR A 20 1.21 -10.29 -7.53
CA TYR A 20 0.27 -11.27 -6.96
C TYR A 20 0.65 -11.68 -5.53
N LEU A 21 1.95 -11.79 -5.23
CA LEU A 21 2.41 -12.07 -3.88
C LEU A 21 2.08 -10.93 -2.90
N SER A 22 2.16 -9.67 -3.36
CA SER A 22 1.81 -8.51 -2.54
C SER A 22 0.30 -8.49 -2.20
N VAL A 23 -0.56 -8.86 -3.14
CA VAL A 23 -2.01 -9.05 -2.90
C VAL A 23 -2.26 -10.17 -1.92
N ILE A 24 -1.62 -11.33 -2.09
CA ILE A 24 -1.78 -12.47 -1.17
C ILE A 24 -1.38 -12.08 0.25
N ALA A 25 -0.25 -11.38 0.41
CA ALA A 25 0.20 -10.87 1.70
C ALA A 25 -0.82 -9.91 2.32
N ALA A 26 -1.38 -8.99 1.51
CA ALA A 26 -2.41 -8.06 1.97
C ALA A 26 -3.68 -8.78 2.44
N ILE A 27 -4.17 -9.75 1.67
CA ILE A 27 -5.37 -10.55 2.02
C ILE A 27 -5.14 -11.32 3.32
N VAL A 28 -3.98 -11.99 3.46
CA VAL A 28 -3.62 -12.66 4.71
C VAL A 28 -3.63 -11.68 5.88
N GLY A 29 -3.03 -10.50 5.70
CA GLY A 29 -3.03 -9.43 6.69
C GLY A 29 -4.42 -8.96 7.09
N MET A 30 -5.33 -8.80 6.13
CA MET A 30 -6.73 -8.44 6.38
C MET A 30 -7.44 -9.51 7.22
N CYS A 31 -7.29 -10.79 6.86
CA CYS A 31 -7.89 -11.90 7.59
C CYS A 31 -7.42 -11.95 9.05
N PHE A 32 -6.12 -11.83 9.29
CA PHE A 32 -5.55 -11.79 10.65
C PHE A 32 -5.96 -10.53 11.43
N SER A 33 -6.15 -9.40 10.74
CA SER A 33 -6.60 -8.17 11.37
C SER A 33 -8.01 -8.28 11.92
N VAL A 34 -8.94 -8.83 11.14
CA VAL A 34 -10.36 -8.94 11.53
C VAL A 34 -10.58 -10.06 12.54
N GLY A 35 -9.76 -11.10 12.53
CA GLY A 35 -9.79 -12.18 13.53
C GLY A 35 -10.85 -13.26 13.29
N GLY A 36 -12.01 -12.94 12.70
CA GLY A 36 -13.07 -13.92 12.46
C GLY A 36 -13.45 -14.67 13.74
N ASN A 37 -13.29 -16.00 13.78
CA ASN A 37 -13.53 -16.84 14.96
C ASN A 37 -12.40 -16.81 16.00
N LYS A 38 -11.27 -16.17 15.68
CA LYS A 38 -10.10 -16.01 16.56
C LYS A 38 -10.00 -14.55 17.01
N PRO A 39 -9.24 -14.25 18.08
CA PRO A 39 -8.95 -12.87 18.45
C PRO A 39 -8.31 -12.11 17.27
N ALA A 40 -8.75 -10.87 17.09
CA ALA A 40 -8.20 -9.95 16.09
C ALA A 40 -6.75 -9.59 16.43
N HIS A 41 -5.86 -9.72 15.43
CA HIS A 41 -4.45 -9.40 15.54
C HIS A 41 -4.04 -8.33 14.52
N PRO A 42 -4.48 -7.07 14.69
CA PRO A 42 -4.17 -5.98 13.75
C PRO A 42 -2.67 -5.74 13.60
N GLY A 43 -1.85 -6.06 14.61
CA GLY A 43 -0.39 -5.98 14.50
C GLY A 43 0.19 -6.89 13.41
N ILE A 44 -0.36 -8.10 13.22
CA ILE A 44 0.04 -8.99 12.12
C ILE A 44 -0.37 -8.39 10.78
N GLY A 45 -1.56 -7.78 10.72
CA GLY A 45 -2.02 -7.05 9.53
C GLY A 45 -1.09 -5.93 9.11
N VAL A 46 -0.60 -5.13 10.07
CA VAL A 46 0.37 -4.06 9.82
C VAL A 46 1.71 -4.62 9.31
N ILE A 47 2.17 -5.76 9.83
CA ILE A 47 3.37 -6.44 9.33
C ILE A 47 3.15 -6.94 7.90
N CYS A 48 2.01 -7.57 7.62
CA CYS A 48 1.66 -8.00 6.26
C CYS A 48 1.56 -6.83 5.28
N LEU A 49 1.05 -5.68 5.71
CA LEU A 49 1.03 -4.44 4.94
C LEU A 49 2.45 -3.95 4.59
N LEU A 50 3.37 -3.99 5.56
CA LEU A 50 4.79 -3.69 5.32
C LEU A 50 5.42 -4.66 4.32
N ILE A 51 5.14 -5.96 4.44
CA ILE A 51 5.62 -6.97 3.49
C ILE A 51 5.06 -6.70 2.09
N SER A 52 3.78 -6.36 1.98
CA SER A 52 3.14 -6.02 0.71
C SER A 52 3.80 -4.80 0.05
N GLY A 53 4.06 -3.74 0.82
CA GLY A 53 4.82 -2.56 0.35
C GLY A 53 6.25 -2.87 -0.08
N PHE A 54 6.88 -3.85 0.56
CA PHE A 54 8.22 -4.29 0.18
C PHE A 54 8.18 -5.04 -1.16
N CYS A 55 7.24 -5.97 -1.33
CA CYS A 55 7.03 -6.67 -2.60
C CYS A 55 6.76 -5.69 -3.75
N ASP A 56 5.92 -4.68 -3.51
CA ASP A 56 5.60 -3.64 -4.48
C ASP A 56 6.82 -2.78 -4.89
N ALA A 57 7.58 -2.30 -3.89
CA ALA A 57 8.80 -1.54 -4.15
C ALA A 57 9.86 -2.34 -4.95
N PHE A 58 9.92 -3.65 -4.70
CA PHE A 58 10.77 -4.57 -5.46
C PHE A 58 10.25 -4.82 -6.86
N ASP A 59 8.93 -4.95 -7.06
CA ASP A 59 8.34 -5.16 -8.38
C ASP A 59 8.65 -3.96 -9.28
N GLY A 60 8.40 -2.74 -8.81
CA GLY A 60 8.71 -1.52 -9.54
C GLY A 60 10.21 -1.33 -9.87
N ALA A 61 11.12 -1.96 -9.11
CA ALA A 61 12.56 -1.96 -9.37
C ALA A 61 12.97 -3.04 -10.38
N VAL A 62 12.44 -4.25 -10.21
CA VAL A 62 12.69 -5.42 -11.05
C VAL A 62 12.07 -5.21 -12.45
N ALA A 63 10.90 -4.59 -12.53
CA ALA A 63 10.22 -4.19 -13.76
C ALA A 63 11.09 -3.31 -14.67
N LYS A 64 11.93 -2.43 -14.09
CA LYS A 64 12.83 -1.53 -14.82
C LYS A 64 14.05 -2.24 -15.44
N THR A 65 14.36 -3.46 -15.01
CA THR A 65 15.53 -4.21 -15.47
C THR A 65 15.23 -5.01 -16.76
N ARG A 66 13.96 -5.11 -17.16
CA ARG A 66 13.55 -5.90 -18.35
C ARG A 66 13.75 -5.11 -19.64
N LYS A 67 14.71 -5.52 -20.47
CA LYS A 67 15.01 -4.90 -21.77
C LYS A 67 14.07 -5.31 -22.92
N ASN A 68 13.39 -6.46 -22.82
CA ASN A 68 12.52 -7.00 -23.87
C ASN A 68 11.07 -7.14 -23.38
N ARG A 69 10.32 -6.02 -23.32
CA ARG A 69 8.88 -6.02 -23.01
C ARG A 69 8.08 -5.77 -24.29
N THR A 70 7.07 -6.60 -24.56
CA THR A 70 6.02 -6.25 -25.54
C THR A 70 5.16 -5.12 -24.97
N LYS A 71 4.53 -4.33 -25.84
CA LYS A 71 3.64 -3.23 -25.39
C LYS A 71 2.48 -3.76 -24.55
N GLU A 72 1.89 -4.88 -24.96
CA GLU A 72 0.79 -5.56 -24.25
C GLU A 72 1.21 -6.06 -22.85
N ASP A 73 2.39 -6.67 -22.71
CA ASP A 73 2.94 -7.11 -21.42
C ASP A 73 3.06 -5.93 -20.43
N LYS A 74 3.53 -4.79 -20.94
CA LYS A 74 3.76 -3.59 -20.13
C LYS A 74 2.44 -3.01 -19.64
N MET A 75 1.47 -2.82 -20.55
CA MET A 75 0.14 -2.30 -20.21
C MET A 75 -0.59 -3.22 -19.23
N PHE A 76 -0.52 -4.54 -19.42
CA PHE A 76 -1.13 -5.47 -18.48
C PHE A 76 -0.51 -5.39 -17.08
N GLY A 77 0.83 -5.35 -17.01
CA GLY A 77 1.55 -5.22 -15.74
C GLY A 77 1.17 -3.95 -15.00
N GLU A 78 1.15 -2.80 -15.70
CA GLU A 78 0.77 -1.51 -15.11
C GLU A 78 -0.66 -1.50 -14.57
N ARG A 79 -1.62 -2.13 -15.27
CA ARG A 79 -3.01 -2.21 -14.77
C ARG A 79 -3.16 -3.12 -13.56
N ILE A 80 -2.45 -4.26 -13.53
CA ILE A 80 -2.48 -5.18 -12.40
C ILE A 80 -1.82 -4.56 -11.16
N ASP A 81 -0.74 -3.80 -11.36
CA ASP A 81 -0.04 -3.03 -10.31
C ASP A 81 -1.01 -2.08 -9.60
N SER A 82 -1.71 -1.22 -10.34
CA SER A 82 -2.67 -0.26 -9.77
C SER A 82 -3.87 -0.92 -9.07
N LEU A 83 -4.36 -2.05 -9.59
CA LEU A 83 -5.42 -2.83 -8.93
C LEU A 83 -4.93 -3.49 -7.64
N SER A 84 -3.72 -4.03 -7.66
CA SER A 84 -3.06 -4.60 -6.50
C SER A 84 -2.83 -3.54 -5.41
N ASP A 85 -2.32 -2.37 -5.79
CA ASP A 85 -2.11 -1.22 -4.91
C ASP A 85 -3.39 -0.78 -4.20
N LEU A 86 -4.53 -0.78 -4.91
CA LEU A 86 -5.81 -0.45 -4.30
C LEU A 86 -6.18 -1.46 -3.20
N ILE A 87 -5.97 -2.75 -3.44
CA ILE A 87 -6.27 -3.80 -2.45
C ILE A 87 -5.29 -3.73 -1.28
N ALA A 88 -3.99 -3.64 -1.58
CA ALA A 88 -2.91 -3.67 -0.59
C ALA A 88 -2.85 -2.41 0.26
N PHE A 89 -3.01 -1.23 -0.33
CA PHE A 89 -2.78 0.07 0.33
C PHE A 89 -4.03 0.93 0.48
N GLY A 90 -5.14 0.57 -0.19
CA GLY A 90 -6.45 1.16 0.05
C GLY A 90 -7.30 0.29 0.98
N VAL A 91 -7.59 -0.94 0.58
CA VAL A 91 -8.54 -1.79 1.32
C VAL A 91 -7.92 -2.38 2.59
N ALA A 92 -6.70 -2.94 2.53
CA ALA A 92 -6.11 -3.59 3.70
C ALA A 92 -5.92 -2.65 4.91
N PRO A 93 -5.48 -1.38 4.74
CA PRO A 93 -5.42 -0.42 5.84
C PRO A 93 -6.77 -0.12 6.49
N ALA A 94 -7.85 -0.06 5.71
CA ALA A 94 -9.20 0.11 6.26
C ALA A 94 -9.61 -1.12 7.10
N MET A 95 -9.28 -2.32 6.64
CA MET A 95 -9.53 -3.56 7.38
C MET A 95 -8.69 -3.69 8.65
N ILE A 96 -7.44 -3.20 8.64
CA ILE A 96 -6.61 -3.11 9.85
C ILE A 96 -7.30 -2.20 10.89
N GLY A 97 -7.79 -1.03 10.48
CA GLY A 97 -8.55 -0.13 11.35
C GLY A 97 -9.80 -0.80 11.93
N PHE A 98 -10.56 -1.49 11.10
CA PHE A 98 -11.72 -2.27 11.56
C PHE A 98 -11.33 -3.34 12.60
N GLY A 99 -10.23 -4.08 12.36
CA GLY A 99 -9.67 -5.08 13.26
C GLY A 99 -9.18 -4.53 14.60
N MET A 100 -8.80 -3.25 14.65
CA MET A 100 -8.49 -2.53 15.87
C MET A 100 -9.72 -2.11 16.70
N ARG A 101 -10.93 -2.56 16.31
CA ARG A 101 -12.22 -2.18 16.90
C ARG A 101 -12.60 -0.71 16.66
N LEU A 102 -12.09 -0.08 15.60
CA LEU A 102 -12.58 1.21 15.12
C LEU A 102 -13.82 0.99 14.24
N ASN A 103 -14.91 0.57 14.86
CA ASN A 103 -16.14 0.13 14.21
C ASN A 103 -17.39 0.97 14.58
N ARG A 104 -17.20 2.14 15.19
CA ARG A 104 -18.30 3.09 15.41
C ARG A 104 -18.81 3.63 14.08
N TRP A 105 -20.09 4.02 14.05
CA TRP A 105 -20.80 4.44 12.83
C TRP A 105 -20.06 5.50 11.99
N TYR A 106 -19.35 6.42 12.64
CA TYR A 106 -18.61 7.49 11.97
C TYR A 106 -17.27 7.06 11.35
N PHE A 107 -16.76 5.85 11.63
CA PHE A 107 -15.55 5.34 10.98
C PHE A 107 -15.83 4.80 9.57
N PHE A 108 -17.03 4.27 9.31
CA PHE A 108 -17.42 3.78 7.99
C PHE A 108 -17.30 4.82 6.87
N PRO A 109 -17.85 6.05 7.00
CA PRO A 109 -17.65 7.06 5.96
C PRO A 109 -16.18 7.46 5.80
N VAL A 110 -15.38 7.42 6.87
CA VAL A 110 -13.95 7.74 6.80
C VAL A 110 -13.19 6.68 6.00
N TYR A 111 -13.47 5.39 6.23
CA TYR A 111 -12.88 4.32 5.41
C TYR A 111 -13.31 4.42 3.94
N ALA A 112 -14.58 4.71 3.69
CA ALA A 112 -15.08 4.90 2.33
C ALA A 112 -14.37 6.05 1.61
N VAL A 113 -14.23 7.20 2.28
CA VAL A 113 -13.49 8.36 1.75
C VAL A 113 -12.02 8.00 1.53
N PHE A 114 -11.37 7.33 2.48
CA PHE A 114 -9.98 6.90 2.37
C PHE A 114 -9.73 6.02 1.14
N VAL A 115 -10.53 4.97 0.96
CA VAL A 115 -10.43 4.06 -0.20
C VAL A 115 -10.75 4.80 -1.50
N LEU A 116 -11.76 5.67 -1.50
CA LEU A 116 -12.11 6.47 -2.69
C LEU A 116 -11.00 7.44 -3.07
N CYS A 117 -10.35 8.08 -2.10
CA CYS A 117 -9.20 8.95 -2.33
C CYS A 117 -8.03 8.17 -2.93
N ALA A 118 -7.74 6.97 -2.41
CA ALA A 118 -6.72 6.07 -2.98
C ALA A 118 -7.07 5.67 -4.43
N LEU A 119 -8.32 5.33 -4.70
CA LEU A 119 -8.79 4.97 -6.04
C LEU A 119 -8.63 6.12 -7.04
N ILE A 120 -9.11 7.32 -6.70
CA ILE A 120 -8.98 8.53 -7.54
C ILE A 120 -7.50 8.82 -7.82
N ARG A 121 -6.66 8.66 -6.80
CA ARG A 121 -5.23 8.90 -6.89
C ARG A 121 -4.55 7.94 -7.87
N LEU A 122 -4.85 6.65 -7.78
CA LEU A 122 -4.32 5.63 -8.70
C LEU A 122 -4.78 5.88 -10.13
N ALA A 123 -6.08 6.13 -10.34
CA ALA A 123 -6.62 6.43 -11.67
C ALA A 123 -5.98 7.68 -12.29
N TYR A 124 -5.76 8.73 -11.50
CA TYR A 124 -5.08 9.94 -11.97
C TYR A 124 -3.62 9.66 -12.37
N PHE A 125 -2.90 8.86 -11.59
CA PHE A 125 -1.52 8.47 -11.89
C PHE A 125 -1.43 7.63 -13.16
N ASP A 126 -2.30 6.63 -13.30
CA ASP A 126 -2.37 5.77 -14.49
C ASP A 126 -2.56 6.59 -15.77
N VAL A 127 -3.56 7.48 -15.78
CA VAL A 127 -3.87 8.33 -16.95
C VAL A 127 -2.71 9.29 -17.24
N THR A 128 -2.09 9.86 -16.22
CA THR A 128 -0.96 10.78 -16.39
C THR A 128 0.27 10.08 -16.96
N GLU A 129 0.57 8.85 -16.53
CA GLU A 129 1.67 8.05 -17.09
C GLU A 129 1.39 7.56 -18.52
N GLU A 130 0.13 7.26 -18.85
CA GLU A 130 -0.29 6.87 -20.20
C GLU A 130 -0.08 8.01 -21.20
N ILE A 131 -0.61 9.21 -20.91
CA ILE A 131 -0.42 10.41 -21.73
C ILE A 131 1.08 10.70 -21.92
N ARG A 132 1.88 10.57 -20.86
CA ARG A 132 3.33 10.81 -20.91
C ARG A 132 4.07 9.80 -21.80
N THR A 133 3.63 8.54 -21.80
CA THR A 133 4.25 7.50 -22.64
C THR A 133 3.90 7.71 -24.12
N SER A 134 2.78 8.37 -24.40
CA SER A 134 2.34 8.75 -25.75
C SER A 134 3.02 10.01 -26.29
N ASP A 135 3.44 10.94 -25.43
CA ASP A 135 4.19 12.15 -25.82
C ASP A 135 5.72 11.92 -25.80
N GLU A 136 6.32 11.63 -26.96
CA GLU A 136 7.77 11.41 -27.11
C GLU A 136 8.64 12.63 -26.73
N ASN A 137 8.07 13.84 -26.69
CA ASN A 137 8.77 15.09 -26.40
C ASN A 137 8.79 15.49 -24.91
N CYS A 138 8.15 14.73 -24.02
CA CYS A 138 8.05 15.10 -22.61
C CYS A 138 9.25 14.55 -21.80
N GLY A 139 10.23 15.41 -21.52
CA GLY A 139 11.44 15.06 -20.75
C GLY A 139 11.16 14.47 -19.35
N LYS A 140 12.11 13.68 -18.80
CA LYS A 140 12.02 13.01 -17.49
C LYS A 140 11.62 13.98 -16.37
N ARG A 141 10.46 13.78 -15.72
CA ARG A 141 10.12 14.50 -14.49
C ARG A 141 11.06 14.09 -13.34
N LEU A 142 11.72 15.09 -12.75
CA LEU A 142 12.50 14.99 -11.50
C LEU A 142 11.62 14.93 -10.24
N TYR A 143 10.29 15.09 -10.37
CA TYR A 143 9.37 15.24 -9.25
C TYR A 143 8.05 14.47 -9.47
N TYR A 144 7.56 13.79 -8.44
CA TYR A 144 6.20 13.24 -8.41
C TYR A 144 5.21 14.34 -7.96
N GLU A 145 4.05 14.41 -8.61
CA GLU A 145 2.95 15.25 -8.15
C GLU A 145 2.10 14.51 -7.11
N GLY A 146 2.59 14.50 -5.86
CA GLY A 146 1.94 14.06 -4.61
C GLY A 146 2.42 12.71 -4.08
N LEU A 147 1.75 12.17 -3.05
CA LEU A 147 2.09 10.90 -2.39
C LEU A 147 1.71 9.70 -3.27
N PRO A 148 2.63 8.77 -3.56
CA PRO A 148 2.30 7.42 -4.01
C PRO A 148 1.41 6.70 -2.99
N VAL A 149 0.43 5.92 -3.45
CA VAL A 149 -0.46 5.16 -2.55
C VAL A 149 0.31 4.12 -1.74
N THR A 150 1.39 3.59 -2.30
CA THR A 150 2.35 2.68 -1.66
C THR A 150 2.96 3.24 -0.36
N ASN A 151 2.98 4.56 -0.18
CA ASN A 151 3.47 5.18 1.06
C ASN A 151 2.59 4.88 2.29
N VAL A 152 1.35 4.41 2.10
CA VAL A 152 0.51 3.95 3.22
C VAL A 152 1.18 2.80 3.97
N ALA A 153 1.98 1.98 3.28
CA ALA A 153 2.76 0.91 3.90
C ALA A 153 3.74 1.43 4.97
N PHE A 154 4.11 2.72 4.95
CA PHE A 154 4.98 3.35 5.94
C PHE A 154 4.19 4.15 6.97
N VAL A 155 3.26 4.96 6.47
CA VAL A 155 2.56 5.93 7.29
C VAL A 155 1.62 5.22 8.27
N LEU A 156 0.90 4.19 7.81
CA LEU A 156 -0.06 3.48 8.67
C LEU A 156 0.62 2.74 9.84
N PRO A 157 1.72 1.96 9.67
CA PRO A 157 2.43 1.39 10.81
C PRO A 157 2.93 2.42 11.82
N ILE A 158 3.35 3.61 11.37
CA ILE A 158 3.78 4.69 12.27
C ILE A 158 2.58 5.20 13.08
N PHE A 159 1.45 5.49 12.44
CA PHE A 159 0.22 5.88 13.14
C PHE A 159 -0.26 4.79 14.10
N TYR A 160 -0.17 3.52 13.70
CA TYR A 160 -0.49 2.37 14.56
C TYR A 160 0.40 2.33 15.80
N LEU A 161 1.72 2.53 15.66
CA LEU A 161 2.66 2.60 16.77
C LEU A 161 2.35 3.77 17.71
N ILE A 162 2.13 4.97 17.16
CA ILE A 162 1.78 6.14 17.96
C ILE A 162 0.47 5.91 18.71
N ALA A 163 -0.55 5.37 18.03
CA ALA A 163 -1.86 5.10 18.62
C ALA A 163 -1.80 4.04 19.73
N THR A 164 -0.92 3.04 19.61
CA THR A 164 -0.87 1.91 20.56
C THR A 164 0.13 2.10 21.70
N MET A 165 1.19 2.88 21.50
CA MET A 165 2.28 3.04 22.48
C MET A 165 2.29 4.41 23.17
N PHE A 166 1.91 5.47 22.45
CA PHE A 166 2.09 6.85 22.92
C PHE A 166 0.77 7.60 23.16
N ALA A 167 -0.36 7.07 22.69
CA ALA A 167 -1.65 7.74 22.88
C ALA A 167 -2.04 7.75 24.36
N PRO A 168 -2.22 8.94 24.99
CA PRO A 168 -2.66 9.02 26.37
C PRO A 168 -4.05 8.39 26.51
N ARG A 169 -4.30 7.71 27.65
CA ARG A 169 -5.58 7.03 27.95
C ARG A 169 -6.82 7.92 27.75
N THR A 170 -6.64 9.23 27.84
CA THR A 170 -7.68 10.26 27.67
C THR A 170 -8.04 10.56 26.21
N LEU A 171 -7.07 10.57 25.28
CA LEU A 171 -7.31 10.86 23.86
C LEU A 171 -7.77 9.61 23.09
N GLY A 172 -7.33 8.44 23.54
CA GLY A 172 -7.68 7.13 22.98
C GLY A 172 -7.07 6.86 21.60
N TYR A 173 -6.69 5.61 21.34
CA TYR A 173 -6.11 5.19 20.05
C TYR A 173 -7.03 5.47 18.84
N ASN A 174 -8.34 5.58 19.08
CA ASN A 174 -9.36 5.92 18.08
C ASN A 174 -9.13 7.29 17.43
N ALA A 175 -8.80 8.32 18.20
CA ALA A 175 -8.64 9.68 17.68
C ALA A 175 -7.38 9.81 16.82
N VAL A 176 -6.29 9.18 17.24
CA VAL A 176 -5.02 9.15 16.51
C VAL A 176 -5.19 8.44 15.16
N MET A 177 -5.82 7.28 15.15
CA MET A 177 -6.08 6.53 13.91
C MET A 177 -7.05 7.27 12.99
N LEU A 178 -8.12 7.87 13.54
CA LEU A 178 -9.05 8.71 12.76
C LEU A 178 -8.33 9.86 12.07
N ALA A 179 -7.51 10.60 12.82
CA ALA A 179 -6.69 11.68 12.28
C ALA A 179 -5.72 11.16 11.20
N GLY A 180 -5.12 9.98 11.41
CA GLY A 180 -4.26 9.32 10.43
C GLY A 180 -4.97 9.01 9.11
N TYR A 181 -6.17 8.41 9.13
CA TYR A 181 -6.93 8.12 7.91
C TYR A 181 -7.37 9.40 7.19
N LEU A 182 -7.81 10.42 7.92
CA LEU A 182 -8.18 11.71 7.32
C LEU A 182 -6.97 12.42 6.71
N ALA A 183 -5.83 12.42 7.40
CA ALA A 183 -4.59 12.99 6.90
C ALA A 183 -4.10 12.29 5.63
N LEU A 184 -4.17 10.95 5.59
CA LEU A 184 -3.84 10.17 4.39
C LEU A 184 -4.80 10.47 3.23
N SER A 185 -6.10 10.52 3.51
CA SER A 185 -7.13 10.85 2.51
C SER A 185 -6.87 12.23 1.88
N ALA A 186 -6.59 13.23 2.73
CA ALA A 186 -6.21 14.56 2.27
C ALA A 186 -4.90 14.54 1.47
N ALA A 187 -3.88 13.81 1.94
CA ALA A 187 -2.59 13.71 1.27
C ALA A 187 -2.66 13.06 -0.13
N PHE A 188 -3.66 12.22 -0.40
CA PHE A 188 -3.91 11.66 -1.72
C PHE A 188 -4.50 12.66 -2.70
N ILE A 189 -5.41 13.53 -2.25
CA ILE A 189 -6.03 14.54 -3.11
C ILE A 189 -5.13 15.76 -3.31
N ILE A 190 -4.41 16.16 -2.26
CA ILE A 190 -3.58 17.38 -2.28
C ILE A 190 -2.36 17.18 -3.19
N ARG A 191 -2.18 18.14 -4.10
CA ARG A 191 -0.99 18.23 -4.96
C ARG A 191 0.18 18.83 -4.18
N PHE A 192 1.01 17.99 -3.57
CA PHE A 192 2.32 18.42 -3.06
C PHE A 192 3.46 17.81 -3.88
N ARG A 193 4.60 18.48 -3.97
CA ARG A 193 5.74 17.99 -4.76
C ARG A 193 6.65 17.15 -3.85
N MET A 194 6.61 15.82 -3.97
CA MET A 194 7.45 14.93 -3.15
C MET A 194 8.80 14.67 -3.83
N PRO A 195 9.94 14.83 -3.14
CA PRO A 195 11.23 14.38 -3.66
C PRO A 195 11.21 12.85 -3.83
N LYS A 196 11.74 12.38 -4.95
CA LYS A 196 11.81 10.96 -5.26
C LYS A 196 12.80 10.27 -4.31
N LEU A 197 12.30 9.52 -3.33
CA LEU A 197 13.15 8.61 -2.57
C LEU A 197 13.67 7.53 -3.50
N GLY A 198 14.98 7.30 -3.49
CA GLY A 198 15.58 6.17 -4.19
C GLY A 198 15.04 4.86 -3.62
N VAL A 199 14.83 3.87 -4.49
CA VAL A 199 14.32 2.53 -4.09
C VAL A 199 15.13 1.93 -2.93
N ARG A 200 16.45 2.12 -2.92
CA ARG A 200 17.32 1.67 -1.83
C ARG A 200 17.00 2.33 -0.49
N GLY A 201 16.75 3.64 -0.48
CA GLY A 201 16.38 4.37 0.74
C GLY A 201 14.99 3.97 1.25
N LEU A 202 14.06 3.73 0.32
CA LEU A 202 12.73 3.22 0.64
C LEU A 202 12.81 1.85 1.32
N ILE A 203 13.55 0.90 0.73
CA ILE A 203 13.76 -0.44 1.28
C ILE A 203 14.41 -0.39 2.68
N ILE A 204 15.45 0.43 2.86
CA ILE A 204 16.11 0.58 4.15
C ILE A 204 15.12 1.11 5.20
N ALA A 205 14.31 2.10 4.86
CA ALA A 205 13.30 2.63 5.75
C ALA A 205 12.25 1.57 6.14
N MET A 206 11.84 0.69 5.21
CA MET A 206 10.91 -0.41 5.51
C MET A 206 11.49 -1.42 6.50
N ILE A 207 12.75 -1.79 6.30
CA ILE A 207 13.44 -2.76 7.17
C ILE A 207 13.55 -2.18 8.59
N ILE A 208 13.99 -0.92 8.71
CA ILE A 208 14.10 -0.24 10.00
C ILE A 208 12.72 -0.18 10.68
N LEU A 209 11.69 0.24 9.97
CA LEU A 209 10.33 0.34 10.50
C LEU A 209 9.78 -1.04 10.93
N GLY A 210 10.06 -2.08 10.15
CA GLY A 210 9.68 -3.46 10.48
C GLY A 210 10.37 -3.99 11.73
N ILE A 211 11.67 -3.73 11.90
CA ILE A 211 12.42 -4.10 13.11
C ILE A 211 11.90 -3.36 14.34
N ILE A 212 11.63 -2.05 14.21
CA ILE A 212 11.05 -1.24 15.29
C ILE A 212 9.67 -1.77 15.66
N LEU A 213 8.80 -2.03 14.67
CA LEU A 213 7.46 -2.55 14.92
C LEU A 213 7.51 -3.93 15.58
N GLY A 214 8.35 -4.84 15.07
CA GLY A 214 8.49 -6.19 15.60
C GLY A 214 9.05 -6.21 17.03
N SER A 215 10.10 -5.42 17.30
CA SER A 215 10.67 -5.32 18.65
C SER A 215 9.68 -4.72 19.66
N LEU A 216 8.95 -3.67 19.29
CA LEU A 216 7.95 -3.05 20.16
C LEU A 216 6.74 -3.96 20.43
N LEU A 217 6.27 -4.70 19.42
CA LEU A 217 5.22 -5.70 19.61
C LEU A 217 5.67 -6.84 20.53
N PHE A 218 6.93 -7.29 20.40
CA PHE A 218 7.51 -8.29 21.29
C PHE A 218 7.62 -7.79 22.74
N ILE A 219 8.14 -6.58 22.94
CA ILE A 219 8.22 -5.96 24.28
C ILE A 219 6.83 -5.86 24.90
N ARG A 220 5.82 -5.45 24.13
CA ARG A 220 4.43 -5.38 24.60
C ARG A 220 3.87 -6.75 25.00
N GLN A 221 4.23 -7.83 24.34
CA GLN A 221 3.79 -9.18 24.71
C GLN A 221 4.51 -9.74 25.95
N VAL A 222 5.74 -9.28 26.21
CA VAL A 222 6.58 -9.79 27.31
C VAL A 222 6.42 -8.96 28.59
N VAL A 223 6.16 -7.65 28.48
CA VAL A 223 6.20 -6.71 29.61
C VAL A 223 4.80 -6.31 30.13
N LEU A 224 3.75 -6.45 29.32
CA LEU A 224 2.36 -6.09 29.66
C LEU A 224 1.43 -7.31 29.61
#